data_AF-A0A2V9W2A5-F1
#
_entry.id   AF-A0A2V9W2A5-F1
#
_cell.length_a   1.000
_cell.length_b   1.000
_cell.length_c   1.000
_cell.angle_alpha   90.00
_cell.angle_beta   90.00
_cell.angle_gamma   90.00
#
_symmetry.space_group_name_H-M   'P 1'
#
loop_
_entity.id
_entity.type
_entity.pdbx_description
1 polymer ?
#
loop_
_entity_poly.entity_id
_entity_poly.type
_entity_poly.pdbx_seq_one_letter_code
_entity_poly.pdbx_strand_id
1 'polypeptide(L)'
;MKKLGKILLVSTVVVCMLLAVAITFTIGWRPFLGPKKRALTNRQFERTPERVARGQYLVQGLLNCEVCHSPKDWTQHGAPTLAGKELIGQVLPVAGFPGTIVAPDLTPDPETGSGGWSDDQIARAIREGVKHDDSILFPMMPYSDYKHLSDEDLASVAVYLRSLTPVRNTLPPSHINFPV
;
A
#
# COMPACT_ATOMS: atom_id res chain seq x y z
N MET A 1 -47.94 34.92 15.80
CA MET A 1 -46.56 34.87 15.27
C MET A 1 -45.58 34.09 16.17
N LYS A 2 -45.53 34.31 17.50
CA LYS A 2 -44.57 33.62 18.41
C LYS A 2 -44.72 32.08 18.50
N LYS A 3 -45.95 31.55 18.40
CA LYS A 3 -46.20 30.09 18.44
C LYS A 3 -45.75 29.38 17.16
N LEU A 4 -46.01 29.99 15.99
CA LEU A 4 -45.61 29.43 14.69
C LEU A 4 -44.08 29.35 14.55
N GLY A 5 -43.36 30.39 15.01
CA GLY A 5 -41.90 30.38 15.06
C GLY A 5 -41.32 29.29 15.97
N LYS A 6 -41.94 29.03 17.13
CA LYS A 6 -41.53 27.92 18.01
C LYS A 6 -41.75 26.55 17.38
N ILE A 7 -42.88 26.35 16.68
CA ILE A 7 -43.18 25.09 16.01
C ILE A 7 -42.20 24.85 14.86
N LEU A 8 -41.93 25.86 14.03
CA LEU A 8 -40.92 25.79 12.98
C LEU A 8 -39.53 25.45 13.54
N LEU A 9 -39.11 26.11 14.64
CA LEU A 9 -37.84 25.83 15.30
C LEU A 9 -37.77 24.37 15.77
N VAL A 10 -38.80 23.88 16.47
CA VAL A 10 -38.83 22.50 16.99
C VAL A 10 -38.83 21.49 15.85
N SER A 11 -39.64 21.70 14.81
CA SER A 11 -39.66 20.81 13.65
C SER A 11 -38.32 20.76 12.93
N THR A 12 -37.65 21.90 12.73
CA THR A 12 -36.31 21.93 12.14
C THR A 12 -35.30 21.20 13.00
N VAL A 13 -35.31 21.40 14.33
CA VAL A 13 -34.41 20.69 15.25
C VAL A 13 -34.63 19.18 15.20
N VAL A 14 -35.89 18.74 15.18
CA VAL A 14 -36.26 17.32 15.08
C VAL A 14 -35.77 16.73 13.76
N VAL A 15 -36.00 17.41 12.64
CA VAL A 15 -35.52 16.97 11.32
C VAL A 15 -33.99 16.90 11.29
N CYS A 16 -33.28 17.90 11.82
CA CYS A 16 -31.82 17.88 11.90
C CYS A 16 -31.30 16.73 12.78
N MET A 17 -31.94 16.44 13.91
CA MET A 17 -31.59 15.29 14.75
C MET A 17 -31.82 13.96 14.01
N LEU A 18 -32.97 13.80 13.35
CA LEU A 18 -33.27 12.59 12.58
C LEU A 18 -32.28 12.39 11.43
N LEU A 19 -31.88 13.46 10.74
CA LEU A 19 -30.85 13.41 9.71
C LEU A 19 -29.48 13.05 10.29
N ALA A 20 -29.08 13.61 11.44
CA ALA A 20 -27.82 13.26 12.10
C ALA A 20 -27.81 11.78 12.55
N VAL A 21 -28.94 11.27 13.07
CA VAL A 21 -29.11 9.86 13.40
C VAL A 21 -29.06 8.99 12.14
N ALA A 22 -29.76 9.36 11.07
CA ALA A 22 -29.72 8.62 9.81
C ALA A 22 -28.31 8.58 9.20
N ILE A 23 -27.57 9.68 9.24
CA ILE A 23 -26.17 9.76 8.78
C ILE A 23 -25.27 8.85 9.63
N THR A 24 -25.45 8.85 10.95
CA THR A 24 -24.68 7.96 11.83
C THR A 24 -25.01 6.48 11.64
N PHE A 25 -26.25 6.11 11.29
CA PHE A 25 -26.61 4.72 10.99
C PHE A 25 -26.21 4.26 9.57
N THR A 26 -26.13 5.17 8.59
CA THR A 26 -25.84 4.81 7.18
C THR A 26 -24.37 4.98 6.81
N ILE A 27 -23.80 6.16 7.08
CA ILE A 27 -22.41 6.50 6.76
C ILE A 27 -21.48 6.11 7.93
N GLY A 28 -22.03 6.03 9.15
CA GLY A 28 -21.24 5.77 10.34
C GLY A 28 -20.32 6.95 10.67
N TRP A 29 -19.39 6.72 11.59
CA TRP A 29 -18.31 7.67 11.88
C TRP A 29 -17.12 7.51 10.92
N ARG A 30 -17.28 6.79 9.79
CA ARG A 30 -16.21 6.52 8.82
C ARG A 30 -15.55 7.79 8.25
N PRO A 31 -16.27 8.89 7.92
CA PRO A 31 -15.66 10.12 7.45
C PRO A 31 -14.75 10.78 8.51
N PHE A 32 -15.01 10.51 9.79
CA PHE A 32 -14.28 11.11 10.92
C PHE A 32 -13.16 10.20 11.46
N LEU A 33 -13.34 8.88 11.41
CA LEU A 33 -12.39 7.88 11.93
C LEU A 33 -11.38 7.41 10.87
N GLY A 34 -11.59 7.76 9.59
CA GLY A 34 -10.75 7.31 8.49
C GLY A 34 -10.97 5.84 8.10
N PRO A 35 -10.23 5.35 7.08
CA PRO A 35 -10.31 3.94 6.69
C PRO A 35 -9.84 3.04 7.83
N LYS A 36 -10.58 1.95 8.09
CA LYS A 36 -10.16 0.92 9.05
C LYS A 36 -8.83 0.31 8.58
N LYS A 37 -7.79 0.45 9.41
CA LYS A 37 -6.50 -0.24 9.25
C LYS A 37 -6.52 -1.49 10.12
N ARG A 38 -6.08 -2.63 9.60
CA ARG A 38 -5.92 -3.83 10.42
C ARG A 38 -4.79 -3.62 11.44
N ALA A 39 -5.03 -4.05 12.68
CA ALA A 39 -4.01 -4.05 13.72
C ALA A 39 -2.90 -5.06 13.40
N LEU A 40 -1.65 -4.69 13.71
CA LEU A 40 -0.52 -5.61 13.58
C LEU A 40 -0.58 -6.67 14.69
N THR A 41 -0.27 -7.90 14.32
CA THR A 41 -0.36 -9.11 15.14
C THR A 41 0.99 -9.78 15.34
N ASN A 42 2.08 -9.17 14.84
CA ASN A 42 3.42 -9.76 14.78
C ASN A 42 3.44 -11.15 14.13
N ARG A 43 2.53 -11.39 13.18
CA ARG A 43 2.48 -12.63 12.40
C ARG A 43 3.83 -12.82 11.71
N GLN A 44 4.39 -14.02 11.86
CA GLN A 44 5.57 -14.49 11.13
C GLN A 44 5.12 -15.62 10.20
N PHE A 45 5.52 -15.57 8.93
CA PHE A 45 5.18 -16.63 7.99
C PHE A 45 6.24 -17.74 8.02
N GLU A 46 5.84 -19.00 8.08
CA GLU A 46 6.80 -20.10 8.01
C GLU A 46 7.56 -20.04 6.67
N ARG A 47 8.90 -20.08 6.74
CA ARG A 47 9.78 -19.97 5.57
C ARG A 47 10.06 -21.37 5.02
N THR A 48 9.19 -21.85 4.13
CA THR A 48 9.37 -23.13 3.44
C THR A 48 9.82 -22.94 2.00
N PRO A 49 10.54 -23.90 1.38
CA PRO A 49 10.91 -23.84 -0.03
C PRO A 49 9.71 -23.68 -0.97
N GLU A 50 8.56 -24.27 -0.64
CA GLU A 50 7.33 -24.19 -1.43
C GLU A 50 6.78 -22.76 -1.45
N ARG A 51 6.79 -22.08 -0.31
CA ARG A 51 6.40 -20.67 -0.22
C ARG A 51 7.36 -19.75 -0.95
N VAL A 52 8.67 -20.02 -0.89
CA VAL A 52 9.67 -19.28 -1.67
C VAL A 52 9.38 -19.42 -3.16
N ALA A 53 9.20 -20.66 -3.65
CA ALA A 53 8.91 -20.92 -5.06
C ALA A 53 7.57 -20.30 -5.51
N ARG A 54 6.53 -20.43 -4.68
CA ARG A 54 5.22 -19.82 -4.95
C ARG A 54 5.30 -18.30 -4.96
N GLY A 55 6.01 -17.71 -4.01
CA GLY A 55 6.21 -16.27 -3.90
C GLY A 55 6.99 -15.71 -5.09
N GLN A 56 8.04 -16.41 -5.55
CA GLN A 56 8.77 -16.05 -6.76
C GLN A 56 7.85 -16.00 -7.97
N TYR A 57 7.06 -17.05 -8.19
CA TYR A 57 6.10 -17.11 -9.29
C TYR A 57 5.09 -15.95 -9.24
N LEU A 58 4.57 -15.63 -8.06
CA LEU A 58 3.64 -14.52 -7.88
C LEU A 58 4.30 -13.18 -8.17
N VAL A 59 5.46 -12.91 -7.56
CA VAL A 59 6.17 -11.63 -7.67
C VAL A 59 6.63 -11.35 -9.10
N GLN A 60 7.14 -12.36 -9.79
CA GLN A 60 7.71 -12.22 -11.13
C GLN A 60 6.65 -12.32 -12.24
N GLY A 61 5.61 -13.14 -12.05
CA GLY A 61 4.64 -13.44 -13.10
C GLY A 61 3.31 -12.68 -12.97
N LEU A 62 2.64 -12.81 -11.82
CA LEU A 62 1.25 -12.34 -11.67
C LEU A 62 1.16 -10.91 -11.13
N LEU A 63 2.01 -10.61 -10.15
CA LEU A 63 2.00 -9.32 -9.46
C LEU A 63 2.90 -8.30 -10.14
N ASN A 64 3.88 -8.75 -10.94
CA ASN A 64 4.78 -7.89 -11.71
C ASN A 64 5.52 -6.86 -10.85
N CYS A 65 5.92 -7.21 -9.62
CA CYS A 65 6.54 -6.25 -8.71
C CYS A 65 7.85 -5.69 -9.28
N GLU A 66 8.58 -6.51 -10.05
CA GLU A 66 9.81 -6.11 -10.73
C GLU A 66 9.64 -5.01 -11.77
N VAL A 67 8.42 -4.74 -12.25
CA VAL A 67 8.19 -3.65 -13.22
C VAL A 67 8.51 -2.31 -12.58
N CYS A 68 8.01 -2.09 -11.36
CA CYS A 68 8.21 -0.85 -10.64
C CYS A 68 9.40 -0.91 -9.69
N HIS A 69 9.69 -2.05 -9.07
CA HIS A 69 10.71 -2.17 -8.03
C HIS A 69 12.10 -2.63 -8.54
N SER A 70 12.32 -2.72 -9.85
CA SER A 70 13.65 -3.05 -10.39
C SER A 70 14.10 -2.02 -11.43
N PRO A 71 15.30 -1.41 -11.29
CA PRO A 71 15.89 -0.56 -12.31
C PRO A 71 15.90 -1.20 -13.70
N LYS A 72 15.46 -0.46 -14.71
CA LYS A 72 15.37 -0.94 -16.10
C LYS A 72 16.44 -0.33 -17.00
N ASP A 73 16.89 -1.10 -17.98
CA ASP A 73 17.72 -0.60 -19.07
C ASP A 73 16.84 -0.09 -20.22
N TRP A 74 16.55 1.21 -20.20
CA TRP A 74 15.74 1.87 -21.22
C TRP A 74 16.42 2.01 -22.59
N THR A 75 17.69 1.63 -22.72
CA THR A 75 18.40 1.62 -24.01
C THR A 75 18.11 0.35 -24.83
N GLN A 76 17.59 -0.70 -24.18
CA GLN A 76 17.26 -1.97 -24.81
C GLN A 76 15.75 -2.14 -25.03
N HIS A 77 15.38 -2.89 -26.07
CA HIS A 77 13.98 -3.23 -26.33
C HIS A 77 13.36 -3.99 -25.16
N GLY A 78 12.15 -3.58 -24.77
CA GLY A 78 11.43 -4.18 -23.65
C GLY A 78 11.91 -3.73 -22.27
N ALA A 79 12.89 -2.82 -22.19
CA ALA A 79 13.41 -2.26 -20.94
C ALA A 79 13.66 -3.34 -19.87
N PRO A 80 14.60 -4.30 -20.11
CA PRO A 80 14.86 -5.39 -19.19
C PRO A 80 15.38 -4.87 -17.84
N THR A 81 15.15 -5.66 -16.78
CA THR A 81 15.77 -5.40 -15.47
C THR A 81 17.29 -5.43 -15.60
N LEU A 82 17.96 -4.47 -14.96
CA LEU A 82 19.42 -4.50 -14.84
C LEU A 82 19.82 -5.72 -13.99
N ALA A 83 20.72 -6.56 -14.52
CA ALA A 83 21.13 -7.80 -13.86
C ALA A 83 21.66 -7.55 -12.44
N GLY A 84 21.15 -8.32 -11.47
CA GLY A 84 21.52 -8.20 -10.06
C GLY A 84 20.91 -6.99 -9.35
N LYS A 85 19.95 -6.31 -9.99
CA LYS A 85 19.19 -5.18 -9.42
C LYS A 85 17.70 -5.49 -9.31
N GLU A 86 17.34 -6.77 -9.23
CA GLU A 86 15.97 -7.21 -9.05
C GLU A 86 15.44 -6.74 -7.69
N LEU A 87 14.30 -6.05 -7.69
CA LEU A 87 13.54 -5.65 -6.50
C LEU A 87 14.26 -4.69 -5.55
N ILE A 88 15.38 -4.08 -5.96
CA ILE A 88 16.14 -3.12 -5.15
C ILE A 88 15.52 -1.71 -5.10
N GLY A 89 14.40 -1.50 -5.79
CA GLY A 89 13.73 -0.20 -5.93
C GLY A 89 14.35 0.70 -7.00
N GLN A 90 13.62 1.74 -7.40
CA GLN A 90 14.09 2.75 -8.36
C GLN A 90 13.27 4.04 -8.26
N VAL A 91 13.84 5.11 -8.79
CA VAL A 91 13.08 6.31 -9.15
C VAL A 91 12.28 5.98 -10.42
N LEU A 92 10.96 6.16 -10.38
CA LEU A 92 10.10 5.82 -11.51
C LEU A 92 10.23 6.90 -12.61
N PRO A 93 10.54 6.52 -13.87
CA PRO A 93 10.69 7.46 -14.97
C PRO A 93 9.32 7.83 -15.57
N VAL A 94 8.45 8.45 -14.77
CA VAL A 94 7.11 8.86 -15.20
C VAL A 94 7.18 10.24 -15.85
N ALA A 95 7.33 10.27 -17.17
CA ALA A 95 7.43 11.51 -17.94
C ALA A 95 6.19 12.40 -17.72
N GLY A 96 6.41 13.68 -17.44
CA GLY A 96 5.33 14.66 -17.21
C GLY A 96 4.62 14.54 -15.86
N PHE A 97 5.03 13.61 -14.98
CA PHE A 97 4.47 13.56 -13.63
C PHE A 97 4.96 14.75 -12.80
N PRO A 98 4.08 15.52 -12.16
CA PRO A 98 4.44 16.66 -11.31
C PRO A 98 5.06 16.19 -9.98
N GLY A 99 6.35 15.86 -10.01
CA GLY A 99 7.11 15.40 -8.85
C GLY A 99 8.04 14.23 -9.18
N THR A 100 8.43 13.50 -8.15
CA THR A 100 9.27 12.30 -8.22
C THR A 100 8.62 11.20 -7.40
N ILE A 101 8.26 10.10 -8.05
CA ILE A 101 7.77 8.90 -7.37
C ILE A 101 8.91 7.89 -7.33
N VAL A 102 9.09 7.27 -6.17
CA VAL A 102 10.12 6.29 -5.93
C VAL A 102 9.47 5.00 -5.47
N ALA A 103 9.76 3.91 -6.19
CA ALA A 103 9.43 2.56 -5.74
C ALA A 103 10.53 2.11 -4.77
N PRO A 104 10.19 1.78 -3.51
CA PRO A 104 11.20 1.44 -2.50
C PRO A 104 11.91 0.12 -2.78
N ASP A 105 13.06 -0.06 -2.15
CA ASP A 105 13.79 -1.32 -2.07
C ASP A 105 12.97 -2.36 -1.30
N LEU A 106 12.72 -3.52 -1.92
CA LEU A 106 11.97 -4.62 -1.32
C LEU A 106 12.87 -5.69 -0.72
N THR A 107 14.18 -5.64 -0.96
CA THR A 107 15.13 -6.61 -0.41
C THR A 107 15.13 -6.56 1.12
N PRO A 108 15.57 -7.62 1.82
CA PRO A 108 15.59 -7.63 3.28
C PRO A 108 16.76 -6.83 3.87
N ASP A 109 17.31 -5.85 3.15
CA ASP A 109 18.29 -4.92 3.69
C ASP A 109 17.69 -4.16 4.90
N PRO A 110 18.38 -4.09 6.04
CA PRO A 110 17.84 -3.49 7.27
C PRO A 110 17.83 -1.96 7.26
N GLU A 111 18.59 -1.30 6.38
CA GLU A 111 18.72 0.16 6.34
C GLU A 111 17.90 0.80 5.21
N THR A 112 17.95 0.23 4.01
CA THR A 112 17.31 0.79 2.81
C THR A 112 16.08 0.00 2.37
N GLY A 113 16.01 -1.28 2.73
CA GLY A 113 14.98 -2.21 2.28
C GLY A 113 13.90 -2.50 3.31
N SER A 114 13.26 -3.67 3.14
CA SER A 114 12.18 -4.16 3.99
C SER A 114 12.67 -4.95 5.22
N GLY A 115 13.98 -5.03 5.45
CA GLY A 115 14.59 -5.83 6.52
C GLY A 115 14.08 -5.49 7.92
N GLY A 116 13.83 -4.21 8.19
CA GLY A 116 13.28 -3.74 9.48
C GLY A 116 11.75 -3.90 9.62
N TRP A 117 11.04 -4.27 8.57
CA TRP A 117 9.59 -4.44 8.62
C TRP A 117 9.28 -5.83 9.17
N SER A 118 8.14 -6.02 9.83
CA SER A 118 7.60 -7.35 10.14
C SER A 118 6.90 -7.96 8.92
N ASP A 119 6.78 -9.28 8.90
CA ASP A 119 6.04 -9.99 7.84
C ASP A 119 4.58 -9.48 7.74
N ASP A 120 3.97 -9.17 8.89
CA ASP A 120 2.63 -8.59 8.96
C ASP A 120 2.54 -7.18 8.37
N GLN A 121 3.58 -6.35 8.54
CA GLN A 121 3.67 -5.03 7.90
C GLN A 121 3.83 -5.14 6.39
N ILE A 122 4.65 -6.07 5.89
CA ILE A 122 4.77 -6.34 4.45
C ILE A 122 3.41 -6.76 3.88
N ALA A 123 2.76 -7.71 4.54
CA ALA A 123 1.43 -8.19 4.16
C ALA A 123 0.38 -7.05 4.13
N ARG A 124 0.38 -6.20 5.16
CA ARG A 124 -0.51 -5.04 5.26
C ARG A 124 -0.23 -3.99 4.17
N ALA A 125 1.02 -3.74 3.84
CA ALA A 125 1.38 -2.81 2.78
C ALA A 125 0.87 -3.30 1.41
N ILE A 126 1.05 -4.59 1.11
CA ILE A 126 0.61 -5.17 -0.16
C ILE A 126 -0.91 -5.17 -0.29
N ARG A 127 -1.63 -5.62 0.75
CA ARG A 127 -3.08 -5.86 0.67
C ARG A 127 -3.94 -4.64 1.01
N GLU A 128 -3.46 -3.78 1.90
CA GLU A 128 -4.23 -2.65 2.45
C GLU A 128 -3.65 -1.28 2.05
N GLY A 129 -2.47 -1.23 1.43
CA GLY A 129 -1.85 0.02 1.05
C GLY A 129 -1.32 0.82 2.25
N VAL A 130 -1.01 0.18 3.38
CA VAL A 130 -0.55 0.85 4.61
C VAL A 130 0.89 0.48 4.93
N LYS A 131 1.77 1.47 4.99
CA LYS A 131 3.20 1.30 5.29
C LYS A 131 3.47 0.90 6.74
N HIS A 132 4.74 0.66 7.06
CA HIS A 132 5.19 0.34 8.42
C HIS A 132 4.94 1.47 9.43
N ASP A 133 4.89 2.73 8.97
CA ASP A 133 4.70 3.95 9.76
C ASP A 133 3.22 4.39 9.81
N ASP A 134 2.31 3.49 9.42
CA ASP A 134 0.87 3.71 9.29
C ASP A 134 0.46 4.78 8.25
N SER A 135 1.39 5.32 7.45
CA SER A 135 1.04 6.17 6.32
C SER A 135 0.47 5.35 5.16
N ILE A 136 -0.30 6.01 4.28
CA ILE A 136 -0.93 5.37 3.12
C ILE A 136 0.05 5.39 1.94
N LEU A 137 0.14 4.28 1.22
CA LEU A 137 0.88 4.16 -0.02
C LEU A 137 0.22 5.00 -1.12
N PHE A 138 1.05 5.62 -1.97
CA PHE A 138 0.53 6.33 -3.12
C PHE A 138 -0.20 5.34 -4.06
N PRO A 139 -1.40 5.65 -4.60
CA PRO A 139 -2.22 4.72 -5.37
C PRO A 139 -1.60 4.15 -6.66
N MET A 140 -0.41 4.62 -7.06
CA MET A 140 0.38 3.98 -8.11
C MET A 140 0.80 2.55 -7.73
N MET A 141 0.93 2.25 -6.44
CA MET A 141 1.05 0.89 -5.96
C MET A 141 -0.36 0.25 -6.00
N PRO A 142 -0.57 -0.86 -6.74
CA PRO A 142 -1.91 -1.41 -7.01
C PRO A 142 -2.46 -2.27 -5.85
N TYR A 143 -2.43 -1.74 -4.62
CA TYR A 143 -2.96 -2.43 -3.44
C TYR A 143 -4.47 -2.73 -3.55
N SER A 144 -5.22 -1.95 -4.35
CA SER A 144 -6.64 -2.20 -4.62
C SER A 144 -6.88 -3.52 -5.35
N ASP A 145 -5.90 -3.97 -6.13
CA ASP A 145 -5.98 -5.19 -6.93
C ASP A 145 -5.45 -6.37 -6.11
N TYR A 146 -4.36 -6.15 -5.37
CA TYR A 146 -3.76 -7.13 -4.48
C TYR A 146 -4.58 -7.41 -3.22
N LYS A 147 -5.59 -6.59 -2.91
CA LYS A 147 -6.48 -6.82 -1.75
C LYS A 147 -7.15 -8.20 -1.74
N HIS A 148 -7.25 -8.82 -2.91
CA HIS A 148 -7.88 -10.12 -3.14
C HIS A 148 -6.94 -11.31 -3.05
N LEU A 149 -5.64 -11.10 -2.83
CA LEU A 149 -4.69 -12.20 -2.66
C LEU A 149 -5.12 -13.08 -1.48
N SER A 150 -5.05 -14.40 -1.67
CA SER A 150 -5.25 -15.36 -0.59
C SER A 150 -4.22 -15.14 0.51
N ASP A 151 -4.52 -15.57 1.74
CA ASP A 151 -3.56 -15.50 2.85
C ASP A 151 -2.28 -16.30 2.58
N GLU A 152 -2.40 -17.41 1.87
CA GLU A 152 -1.26 -18.24 1.50
C GLU A 152 -0.39 -17.60 0.42
N ASP A 153 -1.00 -16.99 -0.60
CA ASP A 153 -0.26 -16.25 -1.62
C ASP A 153 0.44 -15.03 -1.03
N LEU A 154 -0.24 -14.30 -0.13
CA LEU A 154 0.36 -13.15 0.54
C LEU A 154 1.52 -13.56 1.44
N ALA A 155 1.38 -14.67 2.18
CA ALA A 155 2.46 -15.25 2.96
C ALA A 155 3.64 -15.66 2.08
N SER A 156 3.36 -16.30 0.94
CA SER A 156 4.38 -16.73 -0.03
C SER A 156 5.15 -15.55 -0.61
N VAL A 157 4.45 -14.47 -0.99
CA VAL A 157 5.09 -13.22 -1.47
C VAL A 157 6.02 -12.66 -0.39
N ALA A 158 5.55 -12.51 0.84
CA ALA A 158 6.37 -11.99 1.93
C ALA A 158 7.61 -12.88 2.17
N VAL A 159 7.44 -14.21 2.20
CA VAL A 159 8.54 -15.18 2.38
C VAL A 159 9.56 -15.08 1.24
N TYR A 160 9.10 -14.95 -0.01
CA TYR A 160 10.00 -14.76 -1.14
C TYR A 160 10.80 -13.46 -1.03
N LEU A 161 10.16 -12.34 -0.67
CA LEU A 161 10.89 -11.07 -0.45
C LEU A 161 11.96 -11.20 0.65
N ARG A 162 11.69 -11.99 1.70
CA ARG A 162 12.70 -12.30 2.74
C ARG A 162 13.86 -13.17 2.26
N SER A 163 13.65 -13.95 1.20
CA SER A 163 14.66 -14.86 0.66
C SER A 163 15.64 -14.17 -0.30
N LEU A 164 15.33 -12.94 -0.73
CA LEU A 164 16.19 -12.16 -1.62
C LEU A 164 17.52 -11.85 -0.94
N THR A 165 18.57 -11.73 -1.75
CA THR A 165 19.85 -11.17 -1.30
C THR A 165 19.62 -9.73 -0.84
N PRO A 166 20.02 -9.36 0.40
CA PRO A 166 19.96 -7.96 0.85
C PRO A 166 20.85 -7.09 -0.04
N VAL A 167 20.32 -5.97 -0.54
CA VAL A 167 21.09 -5.00 -1.32
C VAL A 167 20.85 -3.61 -0.76
N ARG A 168 21.91 -3.00 -0.23
CA ARG A 168 21.84 -1.61 0.22
C ARG A 168 21.68 -0.67 -0.97
N ASN A 169 20.52 -0.02 -1.09
CA ASN A 169 20.21 0.92 -2.17
C ASN A 169 19.47 2.16 -1.64
N THR A 170 20.22 3.22 -1.31
CA THR A 170 19.61 4.47 -0.83
C THR A 170 18.94 5.21 -1.98
N LEU A 171 17.62 5.34 -1.90
CA LEU A 171 16.80 6.09 -2.86
C LEU A 171 16.35 7.43 -2.25
N PRO A 172 16.14 8.48 -3.07
CA PRO A 172 15.56 9.73 -2.59
C PRO A 172 14.11 9.51 -2.10
N PRO A 173 13.59 10.38 -1.23
CA PRO A 173 12.18 10.34 -0.86
C PRO A 173 11.30 10.68 -2.07
N SER A 174 10.09 10.11 -2.11
CA SER A 174 9.07 10.54 -3.07
C SER A 174 8.58 11.95 -2.74
N HIS A 175 8.42 12.79 -3.76
CA HIS A 175 7.90 14.15 -3.66
C HIS A 175 6.82 14.37 -4.71
N ILE A 176 5.62 14.76 -4.31
CA ILE A 176 4.48 14.94 -5.22
C ILE A 176 4.04 16.40 -5.15
N ASN A 177 4.03 17.09 -6.29
CA ASN A 177 3.60 18.48 -6.39
C ASN A 177 2.07 18.51 -6.56
N PHE A 178 1.33 18.51 -5.44
CA PHE A 178 -0.12 18.62 -5.48
C PHE A 178 -0.58 19.99 -6.04
N PRO A 179 -1.72 20.06 -6.77
CA PRO A 179 -2.63 18.96 -7.07
C PRO A 179 -2.15 18.06 -8.21
N VAL A 180 -2.25 16.74 -8.01
CA VAL A 180 -1.99 15.70 -9.03
C VAL A 180 -3.25 14.91 -9.33
#